data_AF-A0A2D4VH02-F1
#
_entry.id   AF-A0A2D4VH02-F1
#
_cell.length_a   1.000
_cell.length_b   1.000
_cell.length_c   1.000
_cell.angle_alpha   90.00
_cell.angle_beta   90.00
_cell.angle_gamma   90.00
#
_symmetry.space_group_name_H-M   'P 1'
#
loop_
_entity.id
_entity.type
_entity.pdbx_description
1 polymer ?
#
loop_
_entity_poly.entity_id
_entity_poly.type
_entity_poly.pdbx_seq_one_letter_code
_entity_poly.pdbx_strand_id
1 'polypeptide(L)' 'MNGVVTAGAPAGERKSWRDRDGEISFIEWVDESNADRPTLHFAHANGFNGLTYRRLLSPLAKDFRIRAWDARGHGLTS' A
#
# COMPACT_ATOMS: atom_id res chain seq x y z
N MET A 1 14.49 -21.92 -21.35
CA MET A 1 13.19 -21.24 -21.48
C MET A 1 12.72 -20.91 -20.07
N ASN A 2 13.02 -19.72 -19.56
CA ASN A 2 12.56 -19.29 -18.23
C ASN A 2 11.32 -18.42 -18.45
N GLY A 3 10.16 -18.98 -18.09
CA GLY A 3 8.88 -18.30 -18.23
C GLY A 3 8.85 -17.05 -17.36
N VAL A 4 8.76 -15.88 -18.00
CA VAL A 4 8.35 -14.65 -17.33
C VAL A 4 6.90 -14.87 -16.94
N VAL A 5 6.67 -15.27 -15.70
CA VAL A 5 5.36 -15.16 -15.08
C VAL A 5 5.11 -13.66 -15.00
N THR A 6 4.28 -13.12 -15.89
CA THR A 6 3.68 -11.80 -15.69
C THR A 6 2.72 -11.95 -14.51
N ALA A 7 3.25 -11.97 -13.30
CA ALA A 7 2.45 -11.88 -12.09
C ALA A 7 1.65 -10.58 -12.21
N GLY A 8 0.34 -10.66 -12.04
CA GLY A 8 -0.51 -9.47 -11.98
C GLY A 8 -0.01 -8.54 -10.87
N ALA A 9 -0.39 -7.26 -10.93
CA ALA A 9 -0.01 -6.30 -9.90
C ALA A 9 -0.35 -6.84 -8.49
N PRO A 10 0.50 -6.61 -7.47
CA PRO A 10 0.30 -7.15 -6.14
C PRO A 10 -1.09 -6.82 -5.59
N ALA A 11 -1.63 -7.70 -4.75
CA ALA A 11 -2.83 -7.36 -3.99
C ALA A 11 -2.47 -6.36 -2.87
N GLY A 12 -3.40 -5.46 -2.56
CA GLY A 12 -3.25 -4.55 -1.43
C GLY A 12 -3.49 -5.29 -0.12
N GLU A 13 -2.47 -5.38 0.73
CA GLU A 13 -2.53 -6.02 2.03
C GLU A 13 -2.41 -5.02 3.17
N ARG A 14 -3.15 -5.24 4.25
CA ARG A 14 -2.99 -4.41 5.44
C ARG A 14 -1.75 -4.85 6.21
N LYS A 15 -0.91 -3.88 6.55
CA LYS A 15 0.24 -4.00 7.44
C LYS A 15 0.10 -3.02 8.60
N SER A 16 0.90 -3.23 9.64
CA SER A 16 1.05 -2.28 10.73
C SER A 16 2.52 -2.11 11.10
N TRP A 17 2.83 -0.95 11.65
CA TRP A 17 4.14 -0.64 12.21
C TRP A 17 3.95 0.11 13.53
N ARG A 18 4.59 -0.40 14.59
CA ARG A 18 4.59 0.24 15.90
C ARG A 18 5.78 1.16 16.04
N ASP A 19 5.52 2.39 16.47
CA ASP A 19 6.55 3.35 16.88
C ASP A 19 6.34 3.81 18.34
N ARG A 20 6.94 4.94 18.71
CA ARG A 20 6.84 5.53 20.06
C ARG A 20 5.48 6.17 20.34
N ASP A 21 4.74 6.57 19.30
CA ASP A 21 3.50 7.34 19.36
C ASP A 21 2.26 6.47 19.12
N GLY A 22 2.44 5.20 18.72
CA GLY A 22 1.39 4.20 18.67
C GLY A 22 1.54 3.18 17.54
N GLU A 23 0.42 2.57 17.14
CA GLU A 23 0.36 1.74 15.94
C GLU A 23 0.02 2.60 14.73
N ILE A 24 0.75 2.39 13.63
CA ILE A 24 0.48 2.96 12.32
C ILE A 24 -0.04 1.83 11.44
N SER A 25 -1.23 1.99 10.85
CA SER A 25 -1.75 1.04 9.86
C SER A 25 -1.63 1.59 8.46
N PHE A 26 -1.30 0.72 7.50
CA PHE A 26 -1.23 1.08 6.10
C PHE A 26 -1.61 -0.11 5.21
N ILE A 27 -2.03 0.19 3.99
CA ILE A 27 -2.18 -0.82 2.93
C ILE A 27 -0.95 -0.78 2.04
N GLU A 28 -0.36 -1.93 1.76
CA GLU A 28 0.83 -2.08 0.93
C GLU A 28 0.53 -2.94 -0.29
N TRP A 29 0.97 -2.50 -1.47
CA TRP A 29 0.99 -3.27 -2.72
C TRP A 29 2.46 -3.47 -3.11
N VAL A 30 3.13 -4.42 -2.45
CA VAL A 30 4.54 -4.72 -2.67
C VAL A 30 4.76 -6.22 -2.66
N ASP A 31 5.36 -6.72 -3.72
CA ASP A 31 5.84 -8.09 -3.84
C ASP A 31 7.05 -8.14 -4.80
N GLU A 32 7.49 -9.34 -5.17
CA GLU A 32 8.61 -9.52 -6.10
C GLU A 32 8.35 -8.93 -7.49
N SER A 33 7.09 -8.87 -7.94
CA SER A 33 6.73 -8.37 -9.27
C SER A 33 6.97 -6.86 -9.44
N ASN A 34 7.03 -6.13 -8.33
CA ASN A 34 7.26 -4.68 -8.33
C ASN A 34 8.45 -4.23 -7.46
N ALA A 35 9.36 -5.13 -7.08
CA ALA A 35 10.51 -4.82 -6.22
C ALA A 35 11.38 -3.65 -6.75
N ASP A 36 11.61 -3.60 -8.07
CA ASP A 36 12.43 -2.56 -8.72
C ASP A 36 11.63 -1.28 -9.08
N ARG A 37 10.35 -1.22 -8.72
CA ARG A 37 9.50 -0.06 -9.01
C ARG A 37 9.70 1.06 -7.99
N PRO A 38 9.52 2.33 -8.38
CA PRO A 38 9.58 3.46 -7.46
C PRO A 38 8.54 3.35 -6.34
N THR A 39 8.87 3.87 -5.16
CA THR A 39 7.93 3.96 -4.03
C THR A 39 6.90 5.06 -4.30
N LEU A 40 5.62 4.76 -4.09
CA LEU A 40 4.55 5.75 -4.01
C LEU A 40 3.96 5.71 -2.59
N HIS A 41 4.10 6.81 -1.86
CA HIS A 41 3.39 7.00 -0.60
C HIS A 41 2.10 7.78 -0.86
N PHE A 42 0.97 7.15 -0.60
CA PHE A 42 -0.35 7.77 -0.73
C PHE A 42 -0.83 8.26 0.64
N ALA A 43 -0.83 9.58 0.81
CA ALA A 43 -1.44 10.24 1.96
C ALA A 43 -2.86 10.69 1.59
N HIS A 44 -3.87 10.18 2.29
CA HIS A 44 -5.26 10.56 2.06
C HIS A 44 -5.60 11.88 2.76
N ALA A 45 -6.64 12.57 2.27
CA ALA A 45 -7.26 13.69 2.98
C ALA A 45 -8.20 13.20 4.10
N ASN A 46 -8.83 14.09 4.85
CA ASN A 46 -9.70 13.73 5.97
C ASN A 46 -10.89 12.85 5.55
N GLY A 47 -11.36 11.98 6.45
CA GLY A 47 -12.66 11.32 6.39
C GLY A 47 -12.66 9.82 6.06
N PHE A 48 -11.73 9.34 5.23
CA PHE A 48 -11.61 7.91 4.91
C PHE A 48 -10.23 7.36 5.26
N ASN A 49 -10.09 6.04 5.34
CA ASN A 49 -8.80 5.37 5.54
C ASN A 49 -8.18 4.93 4.19
N GLY A 50 -6.92 4.48 4.21
CA GLY A 50 -6.18 4.08 3.02
C GLY A 50 -6.82 2.95 2.23
N LEU A 51 -7.56 2.04 2.88
CA LEU A 51 -8.22 0.90 2.23
C LEU A 51 -9.36 1.33 1.28
N THR A 52 -10.01 2.46 1.56
CA THR A 52 -11.07 3.01 0.68
C THR A 52 -10.57 3.22 -0.74
N TYR A 53 -9.29 3.56 -0.92
CA TYR A 53 -8.69 3.87 -2.21
C TYR A 53 -8.18 2.63 -2.96
N ARG A 54 -8.44 1.41 -2.48
CA ARG A 54 -7.92 0.18 -3.09
C ARG A 54 -8.19 0.06 -4.59
N ARG A 55 -9.42 0.38 -5.03
CA ARG A 55 -9.77 0.29 -6.46
C ARG A 55 -9.01 1.31 -7.31
N LEU A 56 -8.67 2.47 -6.76
CA LEU A 56 -7.87 3.49 -7.43
C LEU A 56 -6.40 3.10 -7.49
N LEU A 57 -5.87 2.51 -6.41
CA LEU A 57 -4.44 2.24 -6.25
C LEU A 57 -4.00 0.90 -6.87
N SER A 58 -4.85 -0.13 -6.86
CA SER A 58 -4.51 -1.46 -7.39
C SER A 58 -3.97 -1.45 -8.83
N PRO A 59 -4.53 -0.70 -9.80
CA PRO A 59 -3.99 -0.65 -11.16
C PRO A 59 -2.60 -0.01 -11.27
N LEU A 60 -2.24 0.86 -10.32
CA LEU A 60 -0.96 1.57 -10.28
C LEU A 60 0.16 0.70 -9.70
N ALA A 61 -0.18 -0.38 -8.98
CA ALA A 61 0.80 -1.25 -8.32
C ALA A 61 1.72 -2.01 -9.28
N LYS A 62 1.40 -2.03 -10.59
CA LYS A 62 2.29 -2.53 -11.66
C LYS A 62 3.50 -1.60 -11.90
N ASP A 63 3.33 -0.31 -11.64
CA ASP A 63 4.31 0.74 -11.92
C ASP A 63 4.96 1.29 -10.65
N PHE A 64 4.38 1.03 -9.47
CA PHE A 64 4.83 1.57 -8.19
C PHE A 64 4.75 0.54 -7.06
N ARG A 65 5.65 0.67 -6.08
CA ARG A 65 5.53 0.08 -4.74
C ARG A 65 4.69 1.01 -3.87
N ILE A 66 3.41 0.69 -3.70
CA ILE A 66 2.45 1.61 -3.09
C ILE A 66 2.32 1.32 -1.59
N ARG A 67 2.37 2.37 -0.78
CA ARG A 67 1.95 2.35 0.63
C ARG A 67 0.91 3.45 0.85
N ALA A 68 -0.30 3.08 1.26
CA ALA A 68 -1.36 4.01 1.62
C ALA A 68 -1.54 4.01 3.14
N TRP A 69 -1.01 5.03 3.80
CA TRP A 69 -1.02 5.12 5.27
C TRP A 69 -2.36 5.67 5.76
N ASP A 70 -2.87 5.08 6.84
CA ASP A 70 -3.98 5.66 7.59
C ASP A 70 -3.41 6.84 8.41
N ALA A 71 -3.93 8.04 8.20
CA ALA A 71 -3.55 9.22 8.99
C ALA A 71 -3.91 9.02 10.48
N ARG A 72 -3.27 9.78 11.39
CA ARG A 72 -3.58 9.72 12.83
C ARG A 72 -5.08 9.90 13.09
N GLY A 73 -5.64 9.07 13.97
CA GLY A 73 -7.06 9.05 14.29
C GLY A 73 -7.97 8.54 13.16
N HIS A 74 -7.42 8.00 12.06
CA HIS A 74 -8.15 7.39 10.98
C HIS A 74 -7.80 5.90 10.86
N GLY A 75 -8.73 5.11 10.33
CA GLY A 75 -8.52 3.69 10.09
C GLY A 75 -8.13 2.95 11.37
N LEU A 76 -6.96 2.31 11.35
CA LEU A 76 -6.41 1.59 12.50
C LEU A 76 -5.12 2.23 13.05
N THR A 77 -4.82 3.48 12.69
CA THR A 77 -3.70 4.25 13.25
C THR A 77 -4.12 4.93 14.57
N SER A 78 -3.25 4.85 15.58
CA SER A 78 -3.44 5.47 16.91
C SER A 78 -3.17 6.97 16.95
#